data_AF-A0A918E850-F1
#
_entry.id   AF-A0A918E850-F1
#
_cell.length_a   1.000
_cell.length_b   1.000
_cell.length_c   1.000
_cell.angle_alpha   90.00
_cell.angle_beta   90.00
_cell.angle_gamma   90.00
#
_symmetry.space_group_name_H-M   'P 1'
#
loop_
_entity.id
_entity.type
_entity.pdbx_description
1 polymer ?
#
loop_
_entity_poly.entity_id
_entity_poly.type
_entity_poly.pdbx_seq_one_letter_code
_entity_poly.pdbx_strand_id
1 'polypeptide(L)'
;MILILAVSLALAPVQIPQNFLLSEKTARTPLEGIEKDEVWWKISDKTNAPLLVNPCGRKGAPTADRSAARTITHETSAPSYAAEQLVIYRNAKAAKAAMTKLLADARRCATDSSGKPYSWNGDGKTRWVVSRTRLANEAALTHLMMYDKLNKEWSPLTSGLVARKGRALMLYTGDQDSLGYPQKRAVKTLRGKAAKMTAKVCALPGVC
;
A
#
# COMPACT_ATOMS: atom_id res chain seq x y z
N MET A 1 31.19 -2.96 42.67
CA MET A 1 30.20 -3.56 41.74
C MET A 1 29.34 -2.44 41.17
N ILE A 2 29.49 -2.12 39.89
CA ILE A 2 28.70 -1.07 39.22
C ILE A 2 27.49 -1.75 38.59
N LEU A 3 26.31 -1.45 39.10
CA LEU A 3 25.04 -1.95 38.58
C LEU A 3 24.68 -1.12 37.33
N ILE A 4 24.83 -1.69 36.14
CA ILE A 4 24.37 -1.05 34.90
C ILE A 4 22.86 -1.24 34.83
N LEU A 5 22.11 -0.20 35.20
CA LEU A 5 20.68 -0.12 34.92
C LEU A 5 20.47 -0.04 33.41
N ALA A 6 20.09 -1.16 32.81
CA ALA A 6 19.57 -1.19 31.45
C ALA A 6 18.20 -0.50 31.43
N VAL A 7 18.20 0.81 31.16
CA VAL A 7 16.97 1.56 30.88
C VAL A 7 16.42 1.02 29.56
N SER A 8 15.45 0.11 29.68
CA SER A 8 14.64 -0.31 28.55
C SER A 8 13.74 0.86 28.17
N LEU A 9 14.18 1.69 27.22
CA LEU A 9 13.33 2.67 26.55
C LEU A 9 12.22 1.89 25.83
N ALA A 10 11.09 1.71 26.50
CA ALA A 10 9.86 1.28 25.86
C ALA A 10 9.52 2.32 24.80
N LEU A 11 9.74 1.97 23.53
CA LEU A 11 9.34 2.81 22.40
C LEU A 11 7.83 3.00 22.50
N ALA A 12 7.40 4.22 22.84
CA ALA A 12 6.00 4.58 22.83
C ALA A 12 5.38 4.20 21.47
N PRO A 13 4.15 3.67 21.45
CA PRO A 13 3.48 3.36 20.20
C PRO A 13 3.42 4.62 19.34
N VAL A 14 3.82 4.52 18.07
CA VAL A 14 3.79 5.65 17.15
C VAL A 14 2.35 6.00 16.88
N GLN A 15 1.91 7.16 17.35
CA GLN A 15 0.62 7.69 16.95
C GLN A 15 0.75 8.35 15.58
N ILE A 16 -0.10 7.95 14.64
CA ILE A 16 -0.23 8.63 13.34
C ILE A 16 -1.18 9.82 13.55
N PRO A 17 -0.71 11.07 13.45
CA PRO A 17 -1.56 12.25 13.63
C PRO A 17 -2.75 12.23 12.68
N GLN A 18 -3.85 12.86 13.07
CA GLN A 18 -4.98 13.05 12.16
C GLN A 18 -4.54 13.88 10.94
N ASN A 19 -5.10 13.59 9.78
CA ASN A 19 -4.76 14.25 8.51
C ASN A 19 -3.30 14.06 8.06
N PHE A 20 -2.66 12.98 8.52
CA PHE A 20 -1.27 12.69 8.16
C PHE A 20 -1.14 12.14 6.74
N LEU A 21 -2.01 11.17 6.39
CA LEU A 21 -2.08 10.60 5.05
C LEU A 21 -2.51 11.67 4.03
N LEU A 22 -2.07 11.52 2.77
CA LEU A 22 -2.26 12.55 1.75
C LEU A 22 -3.72 12.82 1.42
N SER A 23 -4.56 11.78 1.41
CA SER A 23 -6.00 11.90 1.15
C SER A 23 -6.85 11.99 2.41
N GLU A 24 -6.26 11.97 3.61
CA GLU A 24 -7.02 11.82 4.86
C GLU A 24 -7.95 12.99 5.16
N LYS A 25 -7.49 14.22 4.89
CA LYS A 25 -8.32 15.41 5.08
C LYS A 25 -9.57 15.34 4.19
N THR A 26 -9.39 15.02 2.91
CA THR A 26 -10.49 14.85 1.94
C THR A 26 -11.42 13.71 2.37
N ALA A 27 -10.88 12.58 2.79
CA ALA A 27 -11.66 11.42 3.24
C ALA A 27 -12.50 11.69 4.51
N ARG A 28 -12.19 12.76 5.25
CA ARG A 28 -12.93 13.19 6.44
C ARG A 28 -13.92 14.31 6.16
N THR A 29 -13.85 14.94 4.99
CA THR A 29 -14.81 15.96 4.59
C THR A 29 -16.16 15.29 4.36
N PRO A 30 -17.24 15.75 5.02
CA PRO A 30 -18.57 15.25 4.74
C PRO A 30 -18.92 15.42 3.26
N LEU A 31 -19.44 14.36 2.65
CA LEU A 31 -19.99 14.42 1.31
C LEU A 31 -21.34 15.12 1.34
N GLU A 32 -21.70 15.81 0.26
CA GLU A 32 -22.94 16.58 0.15
C GLU A 32 -23.73 16.21 -1.11
N GLY A 33 -25.06 16.37 -1.04
CA GLY A 33 -25.95 16.08 -2.16
C GLY A 33 -25.74 14.69 -2.77
N ILE A 34 -25.64 14.65 -4.10
CA ILE A 34 -25.48 13.43 -4.90
C ILE A 34 -24.20 12.67 -4.55
N GLU A 35 -23.13 13.34 -4.09
CA GLU A 35 -21.86 12.67 -3.79
C GLU A 35 -22.00 11.63 -2.67
N LYS A 36 -22.97 11.76 -1.76
CA LYS A 36 -23.22 10.78 -0.68
C LYS A 36 -23.58 9.39 -1.20
N ASP A 37 -24.22 9.33 -2.37
CA ASP A 37 -24.69 8.10 -2.99
C ASP A 37 -23.69 7.57 -4.05
N GLU A 38 -22.70 8.40 -4.43
CA GLU A 38 -21.77 8.10 -5.53
C GLU A 38 -20.33 7.88 -5.06
N VAL A 39 -19.97 8.31 -3.85
CA VAL A 39 -18.59 8.30 -3.33
C VAL A 39 -18.55 7.69 -1.94
N TRP A 40 -17.60 6.78 -1.72
CA TRP A 40 -17.39 6.14 -0.42
C TRP A 40 -15.94 6.25 0.01
N TRP A 41 -15.74 6.90 1.16
CA TRP A 41 -14.46 6.96 1.86
C TRP A 41 -14.48 6.06 3.08
N LYS A 42 -13.40 5.32 3.31
CA LYS A 42 -13.21 4.54 4.54
C LYS A 42 -11.82 4.77 5.10
N ILE A 43 -11.75 5.08 6.39
CA ILE A 43 -10.50 5.22 7.14
C ILE A 43 -10.42 4.09 8.16
N SER A 44 -9.27 3.43 8.26
CA SER A 44 -9.06 2.34 9.21
C SER A 44 -7.65 2.33 9.79
N ASP A 45 -7.55 2.20 11.10
CA ASP A 45 -6.27 2.12 11.83
C ASP A 45 -5.88 0.67 12.21
N LYS A 46 -6.49 -0.32 11.55
CA LYS A 46 -6.29 -1.74 11.84
C LYS A 46 -4.88 -2.20 11.46
N THR A 47 -4.07 -2.58 12.45
CA THR A 47 -2.72 -3.11 12.24
C THR A 47 -2.71 -4.53 11.67
N ASN A 48 -3.78 -5.30 11.85
CA ASN A 48 -3.94 -6.66 11.33
C ASN A 48 -4.46 -6.73 9.88
N ALA A 49 -4.80 -5.59 9.26
CA ALA A 49 -5.22 -5.56 7.87
C ALA A 49 -4.07 -6.00 6.93
N PRO A 50 -4.34 -6.71 5.83
CA PRO A 50 -3.31 -7.00 4.84
C PRO A 50 -2.71 -5.70 4.25
N LEU A 51 -1.54 -5.82 3.62
CA LEU A 51 -1.02 -4.72 2.82
C LEU A 51 -1.94 -4.49 1.61
N LEU A 52 -2.16 -3.23 1.19
CA LEU A 52 -2.99 -2.92 0.01
C LEU A 52 -2.51 -3.67 -1.25
N VAL A 53 -1.19 -3.72 -1.43
CA VAL A 53 -0.58 -4.64 -2.40
C VAL A 53 -0.52 -6.02 -1.74
N ASN A 54 -1.39 -6.93 -2.19
CA ASN A 54 -1.57 -8.26 -1.61
C ASN A 54 -1.53 -9.38 -2.66
N PRO A 55 -0.34 -9.70 -3.21
CA PRO A 55 -0.24 -10.60 -4.36
C PRO A 55 -0.79 -12.00 -4.12
N CYS A 56 -0.81 -12.45 -2.86
CA CYS A 56 -1.28 -13.77 -2.46
C CYS A 56 -2.70 -13.77 -1.86
N GLY A 57 -3.46 -12.67 -1.96
CA GLY A 57 -4.84 -12.62 -1.46
C GLY A 57 -5.00 -12.94 0.04
N ARG A 58 -4.03 -12.59 0.88
CA ARG A 58 -4.10 -12.87 2.32
C ARG A 58 -5.25 -12.11 2.98
N LYS A 59 -6.00 -12.79 3.86
CA LYS A 59 -7.12 -12.19 4.61
C LYS A 59 -6.68 -11.35 5.81
N GLY A 60 -5.44 -11.50 6.27
CA GLY A 60 -4.89 -10.77 7.41
C GLY A 60 -3.37 -10.72 7.40
N ALA A 61 -2.81 -9.89 8.28
CA ALA A 61 -1.38 -9.75 8.49
C ALA A 61 -1.01 -9.96 9.96
N PRO A 62 0.17 -10.56 10.24
CA PRO A 62 0.72 -10.57 11.59
C PRO A 62 0.89 -9.16 12.13
N THR A 63 0.48 -8.93 13.38
CA THR A 63 0.56 -7.62 14.06
C THR A 63 1.84 -7.43 14.86
N ALA A 64 2.54 -8.50 15.24
CA ALA A 64 3.67 -8.46 16.17
C ALA A 64 4.79 -7.47 15.77
N ASP A 65 4.95 -7.23 14.47
CA ASP A 65 5.97 -6.32 13.95
C ASP A 65 5.46 -4.93 13.58
N ARG A 66 4.15 -4.66 13.71
CA ARG A 66 3.50 -3.40 13.31
C ARG A 66 3.12 -2.60 14.54
N SER A 67 3.70 -1.41 14.68
CA SER A 67 3.40 -0.49 15.78
C SER A 67 2.18 0.39 15.51
N ALA A 68 1.92 0.72 14.24
CA ALA A 68 0.75 1.49 13.83
C ALA A 68 0.43 1.26 12.36
N ALA A 69 -0.82 1.50 11.98
CA ALA A 69 -1.25 1.53 10.59
C ALA A 69 -2.37 2.55 10.41
N ARG A 70 -2.47 3.13 9.22
CA ARG A 70 -3.65 3.86 8.76
C ARG A 70 -3.86 3.57 7.29
N THR A 71 -5.08 3.22 6.92
CA THR A 71 -5.50 2.90 5.56
C THR A 71 -6.69 3.77 5.18
N ILE A 72 -6.68 4.28 3.96
CA ILE A 72 -7.77 5.03 3.36
C ILE A 72 -8.14 4.32 2.05
N THR A 73 -9.41 4.02 1.87
CA THR A 73 -9.97 3.58 0.58
C THR A 73 -10.97 4.61 0.08
N HIS A 74 -11.00 4.78 -1.23
CA HIS A 74 -11.89 5.63 -2.00
C HIS A 74 -12.50 4.79 -3.10
N GLU A 75 -13.82 4.74 -3.15
CA GLU A 75 -14.60 4.02 -4.15
C GLU A 75 -15.68 4.94 -4.71
N THR A 76 -16.02 4.76 -5.98
CA THR A 76 -17.11 5.49 -6.64
C THR A 76 -18.08 4.57 -7.35
N SER A 77 -19.31 5.02 -7.54
CA SER A 77 -20.41 4.33 -8.23
C SER A 77 -20.12 4.05 -9.71
N ALA A 78 -19.53 5.01 -10.43
CA ALA A 78 -18.85 4.79 -11.69
C ALA A 78 -17.52 4.11 -11.35
N PRO A 79 -17.44 2.77 -11.41
CA PRO A 79 -16.56 1.97 -10.56
C PRO A 79 -15.11 2.40 -10.71
N SER A 80 -14.65 3.19 -9.73
CA SER A 80 -13.26 3.60 -9.60
C SER A 80 -12.79 3.39 -8.17
N TYR A 81 -11.51 3.09 -8.02
CA TYR A 81 -10.87 2.70 -6.78
C TYR A 81 -9.52 3.40 -6.65
N ALA A 82 -9.30 3.99 -5.48
CA ALA A 82 -7.99 4.43 -5.01
C ALA A 82 -7.80 4.09 -3.54
N ALA A 83 -6.57 3.78 -3.15
CA ALA A 83 -6.25 3.58 -1.74
C ALA A 83 -4.84 4.04 -1.38
N GLU A 84 -4.70 4.42 -0.11
CA GLU A 84 -3.46 4.82 0.54
C GLU A 84 -3.30 4.04 1.84
N GLN A 85 -2.11 3.56 2.14
CA GLN A 85 -1.82 2.90 3.41
C GLN A 85 -0.43 3.27 3.91
N LEU A 86 -0.37 3.64 5.19
CA LEU A 86 0.86 3.79 5.95
C LEU A 86 0.92 2.69 6.99
N VAL A 87 2.03 1.95 7.03
CA VAL A 87 2.31 0.96 8.09
C VAL A 87 3.64 1.31 8.73
N ILE A 88 3.61 1.55 10.04
CA ILE A 88 4.81 1.75 10.84
C ILE A 88 5.15 0.42 11.51
N TYR A 89 6.37 -0.06 11.26
CA TYR A 89 6.89 -1.28 11.87
C TYR A 89 7.66 -0.95 13.15
N ARG A 90 7.85 -1.95 14.00
CA ARG A 90 8.61 -1.82 15.25
C ARG A 90 10.00 -1.23 15.02
N ASN A 91 10.67 -1.60 13.93
CA ASN A 91 11.99 -1.10 13.55
C ASN A 91 12.25 -1.22 12.04
N ALA A 92 13.34 -0.62 11.56
CA ALA A 92 13.69 -0.61 10.15
C ALA A 92 13.95 -2.01 9.57
N LYS A 93 14.48 -2.95 10.37
CA LYS A 93 14.69 -4.35 9.98
C LYS A 93 13.36 -5.03 9.67
N ALA A 94 12.34 -4.85 10.50
CA ALA A 94 11.00 -5.37 10.28
C ALA A 94 10.34 -4.78 9.03
N ALA A 95 10.44 -3.47 8.81
CA ALA A 95 9.94 -2.83 7.58
C ALA A 95 10.62 -3.38 6.32
N LYS A 96 11.95 -3.57 6.37
CA LYS A 96 12.72 -4.16 5.26
C LYS A 96 12.32 -5.62 5.01
N ALA A 97 12.12 -6.40 6.07
CA ALA A 97 11.64 -7.78 5.96
C ALA A 97 10.25 -7.84 5.33
N ALA A 98 9.34 -6.95 5.72
CA ALA A 98 8.01 -6.85 5.13
C ALA A 98 8.03 -6.47 3.65
N MET A 99 8.87 -5.49 3.26
CA MET A 99 9.08 -5.14 1.84
C MET A 99 9.63 -6.33 1.05
N THR A 100 10.65 -7.01 1.59
CA THR A 100 11.25 -8.19 0.96
C THR A 100 10.24 -9.31 0.78
N LYS A 101 9.43 -9.57 1.82
CA LYS A 101 8.35 -10.55 1.79
C LYS A 101 7.30 -10.21 0.74
N LEU A 102 6.88 -8.94 0.64
CA LEU A 102 5.94 -8.49 -0.38
C LEU A 102 6.47 -8.75 -1.80
N LEU A 103 7.73 -8.43 -2.07
CA LEU A 103 8.35 -8.68 -3.38
C LEU A 103 8.49 -10.18 -3.67
N ALA A 104 8.79 -10.99 -2.66
CA ALA A 104 8.84 -12.44 -2.80
C ALA A 104 7.46 -13.04 -3.05
N ASP A 105 6.44 -12.56 -2.32
CA ASP A 105 5.05 -12.95 -2.50
C ASP A 105 4.55 -12.62 -3.92
N ALA A 106 4.93 -11.47 -4.48
CA ALA A 106 4.60 -11.12 -5.86
C ALA A 106 5.16 -12.10 -6.90
N ARG A 107 6.32 -12.70 -6.64
CA ARG A 107 6.90 -13.73 -7.51
C ARG A 107 6.25 -15.09 -7.29
N ARG A 108 6.09 -15.48 -6.02
CA ARG A 108 5.57 -16.78 -5.63
C ARG A 108 4.11 -16.95 -6.00
N CYS A 109 3.31 -15.89 -5.83
CA CYS A 109 1.88 -15.88 -6.11
C CYS A 109 1.58 -15.28 -7.48
N ALA A 110 2.56 -15.27 -8.40
CA ALA A 110 2.28 -15.05 -9.81
C ALA A 110 1.53 -16.24 -10.42
N THR A 111 1.68 -17.43 -9.81
CA THR A 111 1.02 -18.67 -10.20
C THR A 111 0.43 -19.39 -8.98
N ASP A 112 -0.60 -20.21 -9.20
CA ASP A 112 -1.17 -21.13 -8.21
C ASP A 112 -0.29 -22.39 -8.04
N SER A 113 -0.69 -23.30 -7.15
CA SER A 113 0.03 -24.56 -6.91
C SER A 113 0.07 -25.50 -8.12
N SER A 114 -0.78 -25.27 -9.13
CA SER A 114 -0.80 -26.01 -10.40
C SER A 114 0.03 -25.31 -11.49
N GLY A 115 0.71 -24.21 -11.18
CA GLY A 115 1.49 -23.42 -12.13
C GLY A 115 0.66 -22.50 -13.03
N LYS A 116 -0.66 -22.38 -12.83
CA LYS A 116 -1.51 -21.46 -13.60
C LYS A 116 -1.40 -20.03 -13.04
N PRO A 117 -1.56 -18.97 -13.84
CA PRO A 117 -1.50 -17.60 -13.33
C PRO A 117 -2.49 -17.35 -12.19
N TYR A 118 -2.06 -16.64 -11.16
CA TYR A 118 -2.94 -16.26 -10.04
C TYR A 118 -4.11 -15.45 -10.56
N SER A 119 -5.31 -15.97 -10.37
CA SER A 119 -6.53 -15.25 -10.68
C SER A 119 -7.33 -14.97 -9.42
N TRP A 120 -7.66 -13.69 -9.21
CA TRP A 120 -8.49 -13.27 -8.09
C TRP A 120 -9.90 -13.88 -8.15
N ASN A 121 -10.43 -14.17 -9.33
CA ASN A 121 -11.72 -14.85 -9.55
C ASN A 121 -11.58 -16.29 -10.07
N GLY A 122 -10.39 -16.87 -10.01
CA GLY A 122 -10.13 -18.26 -10.43
C GLY A 122 -10.13 -18.50 -11.95
N ASP A 123 -10.21 -17.44 -12.77
CA ASP A 123 -10.30 -17.56 -14.23
C ASP A 123 -8.94 -17.72 -14.96
N GLY A 124 -7.83 -17.69 -14.21
CA GLY A 124 -6.46 -17.74 -14.71
C GLY A 124 -5.97 -16.51 -15.48
N LYS A 125 -6.67 -15.36 -15.44
CA LYS A 125 -6.39 -14.20 -16.32
C LYS A 125 -5.95 -12.93 -15.60
N THR A 126 -5.49 -13.04 -14.35
CA THR A 126 -4.74 -11.95 -13.73
C THR A 126 -3.30 -12.33 -13.46
N ARG A 127 -2.42 -11.35 -13.29
CA ARG A 127 -1.07 -11.57 -12.77
C ARG A 127 -0.53 -10.33 -12.10
N TRP A 128 0.28 -10.52 -11.07
CA TRP A 128 1.05 -9.42 -10.49
C TRP A 128 2.36 -9.21 -11.25
N VAL A 129 2.64 -7.97 -11.59
CA VAL A 129 3.94 -7.52 -12.11
C VAL A 129 4.53 -6.54 -11.12
N VAL A 130 5.78 -6.78 -10.70
CA VAL A 130 6.46 -5.93 -9.74
C VAL A 130 7.86 -5.57 -10.23
N SER A 131 8.16 -4.28 -10.24
CA SER A 131 9.46 -3.75 -10.67
C SER A 131 10.03 -2.81 -9.61
N ARG A 132 11.30 -2.99 -9.26
CA ARG A 132 11.98 -2.07 -8.34
C ARG A 132 12.11 -0.70 -8.99
N THR A 133 11.95 0.36 -8.20
CA THR A 133 12.15 1.74 -8.64
C THR A 133 12.97 2.50 -7.61
N ARG A 134 13.71 3.51 -8.06
CA ARG A 134 14.50 4.37 -7.18
C ARG A 134 13.59 5.40 -6.52
N LEU A 135 13.32 5.22 -5.23
CA LEU A 135 12.65 6.18 -4.36
C LEU A 135 12.95 5.82 -2.90
N ALA A 136 13.15 6.83 -2.05
CA ALA A 136 13.37 6.65 -0.62
C ALA A 136 14.55 5.70 -0.30
N ASN A 137 14.40 4.81 0.69
CA ASN A 137 15.36 3.73 0.90
C ASN A 137 15.18 2.63 -0.15
N GLU A 138 13.94 2.18 -0.37
CA GLU A 138 13.57 1.13 -1.32
C GLU A 138 12.14 1.40 -1.83
N ALA A 139 11.86 1.10 -3.10
CA ALA A 139 10.51 1.15 -3.62
C ALA A 139 10.28 0.16 -4.76
N ALA A 140 9.02 -0.17 -5.01
CA ALA A 140 8.61 -0.97 -6.15
C ALA A 140 7.27 -0.47 -6.72
N LEU A 141 7.18 -0.46 -8.04
CA LEU A 141 5.93 -0.36 -8.76
C LEU A 141 5.29 -1.74 -8.83
N THR A 142 3.96 -1.77 -8.75
CA THR A 142 3.18 -2.99 -8.72
C THR A 142 2.00 -2.84 -9.66
N HIS A 143 1.72 -3.83 -10.50
CA HIS A 143 0.53 -3.85 -11.35
C HIS A 143 -0.19 -5.16 -11.15
N LEU A 144 -1.51 -5.10 -10.95
CA LEU A 144 -2.38 -6.23 -11.21
C LEU A 144 -2.77 -6.14 -12.68
N MET A 145 -2.22 -7.02 -13.50
CA MET A 145 -2.53 -7.11 -14.91
C MET A 145 -3.73 -8.03 -15.11
N MET A 146 -4.58 -7.72 -16.06
CA MET A 146 -5.65 -8.58 -16.57
C MET A 146 -5.39 -8.87 -18.05
N TYR A 147 -5.67 -10.09 -18.50
CA TYR A 147 -5.56 -10.44 -19.91
C TYR A 147 -6.81 -9.98 -20.66
N ASP A 148 -6.64 -8.97 -21.51
CA ASP A 148 -7.65 -8.50 -22.44
C ASP A 148 -7.77 -9.50 -23.60
N LYS A 149 -8.89 -10.21 -23.66
CA LYS A 149 -9.16 -11.19 -24.71
C LYS A 149 -9.40 -10.55 -26.08
N LEU A 150 -9.98 -9.35 -26.11
CA LEU A 150 -10.32 -8.66 -27.35
C LEU A 150 -9.05 -8.22 -28.06
N ASN A 151 -8.16 -7.56 -27.31
CA ASN A 151 -6.90 -7.04 -27.83
C ASN A 151 -5.75 -8.07 -27.74
N LYS A 152 -6.00 -9.23 -27.14
CA LYS A 152 -5.03 -10.33 -26.93
C LYS A 152 -3.76 -9.90 -26.19
N GLU A 153 -3.88 -8.94 -25.28
CA GLU A 153 -2.76 -8.34 -24.56
C GLU A 153 -2.98 -8.28 -23.03
N TRP A 154 -1.91 -8.01 -22.30
CA TRP A 154 -1.99 -7.81 -20.85
C TRP A 154 -2.11 -6.32 -20.54
N SER A 155 -3.20 -5.93 -19.89
CA SER A 155 -3.49 -4.55 -19.52
C SER A 155 -3.56 -4.38 -18.01
N PRO A 156 -3.05 -3.28 -17.45
CA PRO A 156 -3.08 -3.06 -16.01
C PRO A 156 -4.51 -2.74 -15.56
N LEU A 157 -5.07 -3.62 -14.72
CA LEU A 157 -6.34 -3.40 -14.04
C LEU A 157 -6.17 -2.40 -12.89
N THR A 158 -5.12 -2.61 -12.08
CA THR A 158 -4.72 -1.64 -11.05
C THR A 158 -3.22 -1.44 -11.05
N SER A 159 -2.82 -0.25 -10.64
CA SER A 159 -1.42 0.13 -10.45
C SER A 159 -1.19 0.55 -9.02
N GLY A 160 0.02 0.30 -8.54
CA GLY A 160 0.42 0.69 -7.21
C GLY A 160 1.90 0.94 -7.09
N LEU A 161 2.27 1.53 -5.96
CA LEU A 161 3.63 1.80 -5.57
C LEU A 161 3.76 1.58 -4.07
N VAL A 162 4.72 0.75 -3.69
CA VAL A 162 5.16 0.57 -2.30
C VAL A 162 6.54 1.19 -2.13
N ALA A 163 6.69 2.03 -1.10
CA ALA A 163 7.95 2.66 -0.75
C ALA A 163 8.27 2.42 0.73
N ARG A 164 9.55 2.27 1.05
CA ARG A 164 10.07 2.16 2.41
C ARG A 164 10.94 3.36 2.73
N LYS A 165 10.71 3.96 3.90
CA LYS A 165 11.56 4.98 4.49
C LYS A 165 11.68 4.71 6.00
N GLY A 166 12.90 4.51 6.49
CA GLY A 166 13.13 4.11 7.88
C GLY A 166 12.37 2.82 8.22
N ARG A 167 11.54 2.86 9.28
CA ARG A 167 10.63 1.77 9.69
C ARG A 167 9.21 1.86 9.12
N ALA A 168 8.94 2.73 8.16
CA ALA A 168 7.62 2.87 7.54
C ALA A 168 7.55 2.22 6.15
N LEU A 169 6.40 1.63 5.82
CA LEU A 169 5.96 1.32 4.46
C LEU A 169 4.79 2.22 4.08
N MET A 170 4.87 2.79 2.88
CA MET A 170 3.86 3.65 2.27
C MET A 170 3.39 2.98 0.99
N LEU A 171 2.08 2.73 0.88
CA LEU A 171 1.47 2.03 -0.24
C LEU A 171 0.39 2.90 -0.87
N TYR A 172 0.38 2.93 -2.18
CA TYR A 172 -0.62 3.60 -2.99
C TYR A 172 -1.11 2.63 -4.04
N THR A 173 -2.41 2.52 -4.24
CA THR A 173 -3.02 1.70 -5.30
C THR A 173 -4.19 2.42 -5.93
N GLY A 174 -4.52 2.09 -7.17
CA GLY A 174 -5.77 2.52 -7.82
C GLY A 174 -5.84 2.05 -9.26
N ASP A 175 -7.00 2.22 -9.87
CA ASP A 175 -7.18 2.05 -11.32
C ASP A 175 -6.69 3.27 -12.11
N GLN A 176 -6.86 3.22 -13.44
CA GLN A 176 -6.43 4.29 -14.32
C GLN A 176 -7.31 5.54 -14.24
N ASP A 177 -8.59 5.41 -13.90
CA ASP A 177 -9.49 6.57 -13.77
C ASP A 177 -9.08 7.40 -12.55
N SER A 178 -8.78 6.73 -11.44
CA SER A 178 -8.32 7.35 -10.20
C SER A 178 -6.87 7.89 -10.26
N LEU A 179 -6.00 7.29 -11.06
CA LEU A 179 -4.57 7.66 -11.11
C LEU A 179 -4.18 8.48 -12.36
N GLY A 180 -5.05 8.48 -13.37
CA GLY A 180 -4.91 9.18 -14.64
C GLY A 180 -4.44 8.28 -15.79
N TYR A 181 -5.16 8.37 -16.91
CA TYR A 181 -4.79 7.80 -18.21
C TYR A 181 -3.83 8.73 -19.00
N PRO A 182 -2.90 8.20 -19.81
CA PRO A 182 -2.53 6.79 -19.97
C PRO A 182 -1.69 6.29 -18.78
N GLN A 183 -1.33 5.00 -18.76
CA GLN A 183 -0.55 4.34 -17.70
C GLN A 183 0.68 5.13 -17.21
N LYS A 184 1.36 5.86 -18.10
CA LYS A 184 2.50 6.73 -17.74
C LYS A 184 2.11 7.83 -16.73
N ARG A 185 0.90 8.40 -16.86
CA ARG A 185 0.34 9.39 -15.93
C ARG A 185 0.03 8.75 -14.58
N ALA A 186 -0.57 7.56 -14.55
CA ALA A 186 -0.77 6.81 -13.30
C ALA A 186 0.54 6.57 -12.55
N VAL A 187 1.60 6.12 -13.23
CA VAL A 187 2.93 5.94 -12.63
C VAL A 187 3.51 7.25 -12.09
N LYS A 188 3.34 8.36 -12.81
CA LYS A 188 3.76 9.70 -12.35
C LYS A 188 3.01 10.12 -11.08
N THR A 189 1.70 9.92 -11.04
CA THR A 189 0.83 10.20 -9.88
C THR A 189 1.29 9.39 -8.66
N LEU A 190 1.48 8.08 -8.82
CA LEU A 190 1.96 7.19 -7.76
C LEU A 190 3.32 7.61 -7.21
N ARG A 191 4.28 7.91 -8.09
CA ARG A 191 5.61 8.41 -7.69
C ARG A 191 5.52 9.74 -6.95
N GLY A 192 4.66 10.65 -7.40
CA GLY A 192 4.43 11.94 -6.75
C GLY A 192 3.85 11.77 -5.34
N LYS A 193 2.82 10.92 -5.17
CA LYS A 193 2.24 10.60 -3.85
C LYS A 193 3.29 9.99 -2.93
N ALA A 194 4.01 8.97 -3.40
CA ALA A 194 5.03 8.31 -2.59
C ALA A 194 6.20 9.22 -2.21
N ALA A 195 6.65 10.11 -3.10
CA ALA A 195 7.69 11.10 -2.80
C ALA A 195 7.24 12.09 -1.72
N LYS A 196 6.01 12.63 -1.84
CA LYS A 196 5.43 13.52 -0.83
C LYS A 196 5.38 12.85 0.54
N MET A 197 4.90 11.61 0.62
CA MET A 197 4.82 10.90 1.88
C MET A 197 6.20 10.54 2.45
N THR A 198 7.14 10.14 1.59
CA THR A 198 8.53 9.88 2.01
C THR A 198 9.16 11.09 2.69
N ALA A 199 8.87 12.30 2.22
CA ALA A 199 9.37 13.54 2.84
C ALA A 199 8.73 13.80 4.22
N LYS A 200 7.43 13.51 4.37
CA LYS A 200 6.69 13.74 5.61
C LYS A 200 6.93 12.68 6.68
N VAL A 201 7.14 11.42 6.30
CA VAL A 201 7.09 10.27 7.22
C VAL A 201 8.18 10.30 8.29
N CYS A 202 9.30 10.97 8.03
CA CYS A 202 10.36 11.15 9.01
C CYS A 202 10.02 12.18 10.11
N ALA A 203 8.98 12.99 9.95
CA ALA A 203 8.49 13.86 11.01
C ALA A 203 7.77 13.08 12.13
N LEU A 204 7.44 11.81 11.91
CA LEU A 204 6.88 10.95 12.94
C LEU A 204 7.99 10.47 13.90
N PRO A 205 7.78 10.57 15.24
CA PRO A 205 8.78 10.16 16.22
C PRO A 205 9.32 8.74 16.01
N GLY A 206 10.64 8.65 15.88
CA GLY A 206 11.38 7.38 15.76
C GLY A 206 11.09 6.59 14.50
N VAL A 207 10.52 7.19 13.45
CA VAL A 207 10.31 6.51 12.17
C VAL A 207 11.57 6.49 11.31
N CYS A 208 12.22 7.65 11.25
CA CYS A 208 13.59 7.87 10.84
C CYS A 208 14.35 8.32 12.11
#